data_AF-A0A9D7HTK0-F1
#
_entry.id   AF-A0A9D7HTK0-F1
#
_cell.length_a   1.000
_cell.length_b   1.000
_cell.length_c   1.000
_cell.angle_alpha   90.00
_cell.angle_beta   90.00
_cell.angle_gamma   90.00
#
_symmetry.space_group_name_H-M   'P 1'
#
loop_
_entity.id
_entity.type
_entity.pdbx_description
1 polymer ?
#
loop_
_entity_poly.entity_id
_entity_poly.type
_entity_poly.pdbx_seq_one_letter_code
_entity_poly.pdbx_strand_id
1 'polypeptide(L)'
;MRTVLLLISLLVLSSTNLRADDYRFPLDTINYSLNIIGIDTSDVGFHPNWVDRDAFRLDLIDSLTRRPLGIPHHLKSNGDLLLDSTRSVLDHYLLLQNQLQHPAVVDRDSLTTWQQKTVDYFNNFIKIRRDCDSLAHYVSQTIFAIAATKQLSLLRELSPEVQHFLTDTFTVFLQEEEKDVDRPLEEMDEIQKYHEQLAIRFKNLSETNNLRGFAGVETAVITAHQNLVDWLDRNPDLVDRLAKCDLLSQFKDVSTPLGRVAVRGTGSDRYEGFFDLIIDLGGDDEFYPTRSADFRNQIIIDLSGHDRYFARSAHAIGAGFFSTGILDDWAGNDFYVSGDFSLGCGLFGTGILIDRAGDDTYKGNIGCQAASSFGVGLLLDMAGRDTYNAALYSQGFGFIMGASALIDRTGNDSYAAGWKYGDILRYEDHYISLSQGFGYGLRPYFSGGVGLLIDGAGNDQYAADIFGQGASYWYALGGLLDYGGNDNYIAYQYAQGAATHMCLATLIDITGDDLYSSKGVSQGCGHDVAFGLLLDCSGNDQYSATDLSQAAGSANGIGMLIDLRGDDGHIARVQTNTHGYGNPRREFGSIGLFLDLGGNDAYRGFGKDNTYWVTPSKWGIGVDLNSEAKK
;
A
#
# COMPACT_ATOMS: atom_id res chain seq x y z
N MET A 1 56.43 8.76 -15.36
CA MET A 1 56.03 7.39 -14.95
C MET A 1 56.23 7.28 -13.43
N ARG A 2 55.13 7.12 -12.69
CA ARG A 2 55.04 6.68 -11.27
C ARG A 2 55.60 7.58 -10.15
N THR A 3 55.05 8.76 -9.89
CA THR A 3 54.93 9.29 -8.49
C THR A 3 53.99 10.48 -8.27
N VAL A 4 53.44 11.13 -9.30
CA VAL A 4 52.59 12.35 -9.13
C VAL A 4 51.11 12.11 -9.44
N LEU A 5 50.70 10.85 -9.65
CA LEU A 5 49.30 10.46 -9.92
C LEU A 5 48.60 9.78 -8.72
N LEU A 6 49.23 9.80 -7.52
CA LEU A 6 48.70 9.12 -6.33
C LEU A 6 48.11 10.07 -5.26
N LEU A 7 48.07 11.38 -5.53
CA LEU A 7 47.67 12.40 -4.55
C LEU A 7 46.40 13.18 -4.91
N ILE A 8 45.76 12.86 -6.05
CA ILE A 8 44.41 13.35 -6.41
C ILE A 8 43.35 12.26 -6.22
N SER A 9 43.74 11.03 -5.90
CA SER A 9 42.86 9.91 -5.56
C SER A 9 42.62 9.73 -4.04
N LEU A 10 42.87 10.77 -3.24
CA LEU A 10 42.80 10.72 -1.77
C LEU A 10 42.01 11.89 -1.15
N LEU A 11 41.18 12.57 -1.95
CA LEU A 11 40.31 13.68 -1.52
C LEU A 11 38.86 13.56 -2.04
N VAL A 12 38.41 12.33 -2.33
CA VAL A 12 36.98 12.00 -2.61
C VAL A 12 36.53 10.80 -1.77
N LEU A 13 37.02 10.70 -0.53
CA LEU A 13 36.55 9.71 0.44
C LEU A 13 36.25 10.42 1.77
N SER A 14 35.21 11.24 1.74
CA SER A 14 34.46 11.67 2.93
C SER A 14 33.00 11.93 2.60
N SER A 15 32.42 11.08 1.75
CA SER A 15 31.03 10.67 1.86
C SER A 15 31.10 9.16 2.01
N THR A 16 31.21 8.68 3.24
CA THR A 16 30.86 7.30 3.52
C THR A 16 29.41 7.16 3.08
N ASN A 17 29.18 6.59 1.91
CA ASN A 17 27.93 5.90 1.62
C ASN A 17 27.80 4.86 2.75
N LEU A 18 27.05 5.22 3.80
CA LEU A 18 26.41 4.24 4.65
C LEU A 18 25.58 3.40 3.70
N ARG A 19 26.06 2.19 3.40
CA ARG A 19 25.24 1.21 2.69
C ARG A 19 24.06 0.89 3.59
N ALA A 20 22.92 0.56 2.99
CA ALA A 20 21.78 -0.13 3.59
C ALA A 20 22.11 -1.48 4.29
N ASP A 21 23.39 -1.80 4.49
CA ASP A 21 23.93 -3.02 5.13
C ASP A 21 23.92 -2.96 6.68
N ASP A 22 23.52 -1.84 7.29
CA ASP A 22 23.59 -1.60 8.75
C ASP A 22 22.26 -1.81 9.51
N TYR A 23 21.16 -2.13 8.81
CA TYR A 23 19.88 -2.45 9.42
C TYR A 23 19.99 -3.74 10.25
N ARG A 24 19.96 -3.61 11.58
CA ARG A 24 19.93 -4.75 12.49
C ARG A 24 18.94 -4.53 13.61
N PHE A 25 17.77 -5.16 13.49
CA PHE A 25 16.75 -5.16 14.53
C PHE A 25 17.32 -5.62 15.89
N PRO A 26 17.17 -4.85 16.98
CA PRO A 26 17.97 -5.00 18.20
C PRO A 26 17.38 -6.05 19.16
N LEU A 27 17.21 -7.30 18.70
CA LEU A 27 16.53 -8.35 19.46
C LEU A 27 17.18 -8.66 20.82
N ASP A 28 18.51 -8.60 20.90
CA ASP A 28 19.24 -8.83 22.16
C ASP A 28 18.92 -7.73 23.19
N THR A 29 18.86 -6.47 22.77
CA THR A 29 18.52 -5.33 23.63
C THR A 29 17.05 -5.34 24.03
N ILE A 30 16.14 -5.71 23.12
CA ILE A 30 14.73 -5.94 23.43
C ILE A 30 14.61 -6.99 24.54
N ASN A 31 15.25 -8.16 24.37
CA ASN A 31 15.20 -9.23 25.35
C ASN A 31 15.80 -8.80 26.69
N TYR A 32 16.93 -8.09 26.69
CA TYR A 32 17.53 -7.55 27.91
C TYR A 32 16.58 -6.61 28.66
N SER A 33 15.93 -5.70 27.95
CA SER A 33 15.01 -4.70 28.52
C SER A 33 13.75 -5.35 29.10
N LEU A 34 13.17 -6.32 28.40
CA LEU A 34 12.03 -7.10 28.88
C LEU A 34 12.35 -7.85 30.18
N ASN A 35 13.56 -8.45 30.27
CA ASN A 35 13.98 -9.18 31.48
C ASN A 35 14.03 -8.29 32.73
N ILE A 36 14.29 -6.98 32.60
CA ILE A 36 14.29 -6.03 33.73
C ILE A 36 12.90 -5.91 34.37
N ILE A 37 11.84 -5.99 33.56
CA ILE A 37 10.44 -5.98 34.02
C ILE A 37 9.86 -7.38 34.23
N GLY A 38 10.71 -8.42 34.19
CA GLY A 38 10.38 -9.79 34.56
C GLY A 38 9.60 -10.58 33.51
N ILE A 39 9.71 -10.21 32.24
CA ILE A 39 9.15 -10.93 31.08
C ILE A 39 10.25 -11.14 30.03
N ASP A 40 9.99 -11.93 28.98
CA ASP A 40 10.95 -12.13 27.90
C ASP A 40 10.31 -12.04 26.50
N THR A 41 11.11 -12.20 25.45
CA THR A 41 10.62 -12.10 24.06
C THR A 41 9.53 -13.12 23.71
N SER A 42 9.38 -14.22 24.45
CA SER A 42 8.29 -15.18 24.27
C SER A 42 6.94 -14.69 24.80
N ASP A 43 6.94 -13.69 25.69
CA ASP A 43 5.73 -13.01 26.16
C ASP A 43 5.23 -11.93 25.18
N VAL A 44 6.04 -11.58 24.17
CA VAL A 44 5.70 -10.60 23.15
C VAL A 44 4.92 -11.27 22.03
N GLY A 45 3.60 -11.31 22.16
CA GLY A 45 2.69 -11.82 21.14
C GLY A 45 1.30 -12.07 21.70
N PHE A 46 0.39 -12.50 20.83
CA PHE A 46 -0.97 -12.84 21.21
C PHE A 46 -1.34 -14.23 20.72
N HIS A 47 -2.29 -14.84 21.44
CA HIS A 47 -2.90 -16.06 20.96
C HIS A 47 -3.98 -15.70 19.92
N PRO A 48 -3.88 -16.16 18.66
CA PRO A 48 -4.76 -15.66 17.58
C PRO A 48 -6.23 -16.12 17.72
N ASN A 49 -6.50 -17.15 18.53
CA ASN A 49 -7.85 -17.71 18.70
C ASN A 49 -8.67 -17.02 19.80
N TRP A 50 -8.45 -15.74 20.08
CA TRP A 50 -9.30 -14.99 21.04
C TRP A 50 -10.68 -14.68 20.46
N VAL A 51 -10.78 -14.60 19.13
CA VAL A 51 -12.03 -14.58 18.38
C VAL A 51 -11.99 -15.77 17.42
N ASP A 52 -13.17 -16.34 17.12
CA ASP A 52 -13.28 -17.40 16.12
C ASP A 52 -12.69 -16.92 14.80
N ARG A 53 -11.88 -17.79 14.18
CA ARG A 53 -11.25 -17.50 12.90
C ARG A 53 -12.34 -17.42 11.82
N ASP A 54 -12.50 -16.24 11.22
CA ASP A 54 -13.44 -16.06 10.12
C ASP A 54 -12.91 -16.64 8.80
N ALA A 55 -13.81 -16.74 7.82
CA ALA A 55 -13.53 -17.35 6.52
C ALA A 55 -12.50 -16.59 5.69
N PHE A 56 -12.03 -15.41 6.10
CA PHE A 56 -11.14 -14.54 5.33
C PHE A 56 -9.84 -14.18 6.07
N ARG A 57 -9.66 -14.65 7.31
CA ARG A 57 -8.38 -14.52 8.05
C ARG A 57 -7.21 -15.14 7.28
N LEU A 58 -6.21 -14.30 6.98
CA LEU A 58 -4.92 -14.69 6.40
C LEU A 58 -4.04 -15.41 7.44
N ASP A 59 -3.40 -16.52 7.08
CA ASP A 59 -2.45 -17.22 7.97
C ASP A 59 -1.22 -16.34 8.27
N LEU A 60 -0.89 -15.38 7.39
CA LEU A 60 0.16 -14.38 7.62
C LEU A 60 -0.11 -13.60 8.91
N ILE A 61 -1.34 -13.09 9.06
CA ILE A 61 -1.76 -12.32 10.24
C ILE A 61 -1.66 -13.19 11.49
N ASP A 62 -2.12 -14.44 11.44
CA ASP A 62 -2.00 -15.36 12.57
C ASP A 62 -0.54 -15.71 12.91
N SER A 63 0.33 -15.83 11.90
CA SER A 63 1.77 -16.11 12.09
C SER A 63 2.47 -14.94 12.77
N LEU A 64 2.22 -13.71 12.29
CA LEU A 64 2.81 -12.49 12.84
C LEU A 64 2.20 -12.14 14.20
N THR A 65 0.92 -12.40 14.44
CA THR A 65 0.27 -12.20 15.76
C THR A 65 0.93 -13.03 16.86
N ARG A 66 1.37 -14.26 16.53
CA ARG A 66 2.11 -15.11 17.48
C ARG A 66 3.56 -14.66 17.70
N ARG A 67 4.17 -13.97 16.73
CA ARG A 67 5.59 -13.59 16.71
C ARG A 67 5.78 -12.19 16.08
N PRO A 68 5.23 -11.14 16.71
CA PRO A 68 5.20 -9.80 16.12
C PRO A 68 6.59 -9.18 15.95
N LEU A 69 7.59 -9.61 16.73
CA LEU A 69 8.99 -9.20 16.54
C LEU A 69 9.59 -9.61 15.19
N GLY A 70 8.90 -10.44 14.40
CA GLY A 70 9.27 -10.75 13.00
C GLY A 70 8.71 -9.79 11.95
N ILE A 71 7.79 -8.88 12.32
CA ILE A 71 7.17 -7.93 11.39
C ILE A 71 8.21 -7.01 10.73
N PRO A 72 9.20 -6.42 11.45
CA PRO A 72 10.16 -5.51 10.83
C PRO A 72 10.95 -6.18 9.70
N HIS A 73 11.42 -7.41 9.92
CA HIS A 73 12.09 -8.19 8.89
C HIS A 73 11.15 -8.50 7.70
N HIS A 74 9.89 -8.83 7.97
CA HIS A 74 8.91 -9.10 6.91
C HIS A 74 8.67 -7.86 6.03
N LEU A 75 8.45 -6.69 6.65
CA LEU A 75 8.24 -5.43 5.93
C LEU A 75 9.49 -5.00 5.18
N LYS A 76 10.66 -4.98 5.84
CA LYS A 76 11.93 -4.62 5.20
C LYS A 76 12.25 -5.51 4.01
N SER A 77 12.09 -6.83 4.17
CA SER A 77 12.33 -7.79 3.08
C SER A 77 11.35 -7.61 1.92
N ASN A 78 10.07 -7.27 2.17
CA ASN A 78 9.15 -6.96 1.08
C ASN A 78 9.50 -5.62 0.43
N GLY A 79 9.81 -4.60 1.22
CA GLY A 79 10.22 -3.28 0.72
C GLY A 79 11.43 -3.36 -0.20
N ASP A 80 12.48 -4.10 0.20
CA ASP A 80 13.68 -4.29 -0.61
C ASP A 80 13.35 -4.94 -1.97
N LEU A 81 12.37 -5.85 -1.98
CA LEU A 81 11.90 -6.51 -3.20
C LEU A 81 10.94 -5.64 -4.01
N LEU A 82 10.25 -4.68 -3.41
CA LEU A 82 9.31 -3.78 -4.10
C LEU A 82 10.01 -2.53 -4.65
N LEU A 83 11.15 -2.13 -4.09
CA LEU A 83 12.00 -1.07 -4.62
C LEU A 83 13.07 -1.56 -5.60
N ASP A 84 13.29 -2.88 -5.70
CA ASP A 84 14.28 -3.45 -6.62
C ASP A 84 13.94 -3.14 -8.09
N SER A 85 14.69 -2.19 -8.66
CA SER A 85 14.57 -1.75 -10.05
C SER A 85 14.70 -2.84 -11.11
N THR A 86 15.23 -4.01 -10.75
CA THR A 86 15.36 -5.14 -11.69
C THR A 86 14.09 -5.98 -11.81
N ARG A 87 13.08 -5.74 -10.96
CA ARG A 87 11.84 -6.51 -10.93
C ARG A 87 10.78 -5.94 -11.86
N SER A 88 10.07 -6.85 -12.50
CA SER A 88 8.97 -6.55 -13.40
C SER A 88 7.69 -6.22 -12.64
N VAL A 89 6.70 -5.60 -13.29
CA VAL A 89 5.36 -5.39 -12.70
C VAL A 89 4.73 -6.72 -12.26
N LEU A 90 4.97 -7.79 -13.02
CA LEU A 90 4.53 -9.13 -12.67
C LEU A 90 5.14 -9.62 -11.34
N ASP A 91 6.41 -9.33 -11.08
CA ASP A 91 7.07 -9.72 -9.83
C ASP A 91 6.46 -8.99 -8.62
N HIS A 92 6.15 -7.69 -8.76
CA HIS A 92 5.48 -6.90 -7.72
C HIS A 92 4.07 -7.46 -7.44
N TYR A 93 3.29 -7.72 -8.48
CA TYR A 93 1.97 -8.37 -8.35
C TYR A 93 2.05 -9.72 -7.64
N LEU A 94 2.98 -10.60 -8.05
CA LEU A 94 3.14 -11.92 -7.43
C LEU A 94 3.55 -11.81 -5.96
N LEU A 95 4.36 -10.83 -5.59
CA LEU A 95 4.74 -10.60 -4.19
C LEU A 95 3.51 -10.24 -3.33
N LEU A 96 2.64 -9.33 -3.81
CA LEU A 96 1.41 -8.96 -3.11
C LEU A 96 0.38 -10.10 -3.09
N GLN A 97 0.20 -10.80 -4.22
CA GLN A 97 -0.70 -11.95 -4.31
C GLN A 97 -0.31 -13.05 -3.31
N ASN A 98 0.99 -13.26 -3.08
CA ASN A 98 1.48 -14.24 -2.10
C ASN A 98 1.07 -13.88 -0.65
N GLN A 99 0.87 -12.60 -0.32
CA GLN A 99 0.39 -12.19 1.00
C GLN A 99 -1.05 -12.68 1.28
N LEU A 100 -1.86 -12.79 0.22
CA LEU A 100 -3.24 -13.26 0.30
C LEU A 100 -3.36 -14.78 0.46
N GLN A 101 -2.27 -15.52 0.24
CA GLN A 101 -2.20 -16.97 0.42
C GLN A 101 -3.30 -17.71 -0.35
N HIS A 102 -3.72 -17.17 -1.49
CA HIS A 102 -4.54 -17.93 -2.42
C HIS A 102 -3.77 -19.21 -2.77
N PRO A 103 -4.45 -20.37 -2.93
CA PRO A 103 -3.82 -21.47 -3.64
C PRO A 103 -3.32 -20.86 -4.96
N ALA A 104 -2.04 -21.03 -5.27
CA ALA A 104 -1.50 -20.62 -6.55
C ALA A 104 -2.31 -21.34 -7.62
N VAL A 105 -3.39 -20.71 -8.08
CA VAL A 105 -4.05 -21.11 -9.31
C VAL A 105 -3.11 -20.53 -10.35
N VAL A 106 -2.09 -21.30 -10.67
CA VAL A 106 -1.30 -21.31 -11.90
C VAL A 106 0.10 -21.87 -11.58
N ASP A 107 0.29 -23.12 -11.97
CA ASP A 107 1.60 -23.72 -12.19
C ASP A 107 2.30 -22.95 -13.33
N ARG A 108 3.59 -22.58 -13.16
CA ARG A 108 4.36 -21.91 -14.22
C ARG A 108 4.32 -22.68 -15.54
N ASP A 109 4.26 -24.01 -15.51
CA ASP A 109 4.18 -24.84 -16.71
C ASP A 109 2.81 -24.75 -17.42
N SER A 110 1.76 -24.40 -16.66
CA SER A 110 0.42 -24.17 -17.18
C SER A 110 0.28 -22.82 -17.89
N LEU A 111 1.06 -21.79 -17.52
CA LEU A 111 1.17 -20.51 -18.27
C LEU A 111 1.73 -20.74 -19.66
N THR A 112 2.82 -21.49 -19.78
CA THR A 112 3.49 -21.79 -21.05
C THR A 112 2.57 -22.56 -21.99
N THR A 113 1.80 -23.50 -21.44
CA THR A 113 0.84 -24.31 -22.22
C THR A 113 -0.38 -23.48 -22.68
N TRP A 114 -0.85 -22.54 -21.86
CA TRP A 114 -1.92 -21.59 -22.23
C TRP A 114 -1.44 -20.56 -23.27
N GLN A 115 -0.23 -20.02 -23.10
CA GLN A 115 0.42 -19.12 -24.06
C GLN A 115 0.55 -19.78 -25.43
N GLN A 116 1.00 -21.05 -25.50
CA GLN A 116 1.16 -21.75 -26.78
C GLN A 116 -0.18 -21.93 -27.52
N LYS A 117 -1.24 -22.38 -26.82
CA LYS A 117 -2.58 -22.56 -27.42
C LYS A 117 -3.23 -21.22 -27.84
N THR A 118 -2.91 -20.14 -27.11
CA THR A 118 -3.34 -18.77 -27.37
C THR A 118 -2.70 -18.21 -28.64
N VAL A 119 -1.40 -18.40 -28.79
CA VAL A 119 -0.63 -18.01 -29.99
C VAL A 119 -1.12 -18.76 -31.24
N ASP A 120 -1.39 -20.07 -31.12
CA ASP A 120 -1.82 -20.90 -32.24
C ASP A 120 -3.23 -20.54 -32.76
N TYR A 121 -4.16 -20.12 -31.89
CA TYR A 121 -5.47 -19.64 -32.30
C TYR A 121 -5.38 -18.29 -33.03
N PHE A 122 -4.50 -17.40 -32.57
CA PHE A 122 -4.38 -16.05 -33.09
C PHE A 122 -3.66 -15.97 -34.45
N ASN A 123 -2.60 -16.76 -34.65
CA ASN A 123 -1.88 -16.84 -35.93
C ASN A 123 -2.80 -17.21 -37.12
N ASN A 124 -3.99 -17.76 -36.84
CA ASN A 124 -4.99 -18.09 -37.85
C ASN A 124 -6.01 -16.96 -38.13
N PHE A 125 -6.11 -15.93 -37.28
CA PHE A 125 -7.22 -14.96 -37.30
C PHE A 125 -6.90 -13.60 -37.94
N ILE A 126 -5.65 -13.12 -37.94
CA ILE A 126 -5.31 -11.82 -38.53
C ILE A 126 -4.20 -11.94 -39.58
N LYS A 127 -4.51 -11.50 -40.80
CA LYS A 127 -3.53 -11.29 -41.88
C LYS A 127 -2.97 -9.88 -41.77
N ILE A 128 -1.80 -9.73 -41.16
CA ILE A 128 -1.09 -8.45 -41.03
C ILE A 128 0.06 -8.42 -42.04
N ARG A 129 0.50 -7.22 -42.45
CA ARG A 129 1.63 -7.06 -43.39
C ARG A 129 2.96 -7.31 -42.67
N ARG A 130 3.86 -8.01 -43.38
CA ARG A 130 5.17 -8.52 -42.91
C ARG A 130 6.14 -7.50 -42.28
N ASP A 131 5.92 -6.21 -42.48
CA ASP A 131 6.77 -5.11 -42.02
C ASP A 131 6.45 -4.62 -40.60
N CYS A 132 5.26 -4.90 -40.07
CA CYS A 132 4.84 -4.58 -38.69
C CYS A 132 4.34 -5.80 -37.90
N ASP A 133 4.64 -7.02 -38.39
CA ASP A 133 4.15 -8.28 -37.82
C ASP A 133 4.40 -8.40 -36.30
N SER A 134 5.51 -7.84 -35.80
CA SER A 134 5.86 -7.94 -34.38
C SER A 134 4.95 -7.12 -33.46
N LEU A 135 4.75 -5.81 -33.68
CA LEU A 135 3.81 -5.01 -32.86
C LEU A 135 2.44 -5.66 -32.85
N ALA A 136 1.99 -6.00 -34.05
CA ALA A 136 0.67 -6.51 -34.24
C ALA A 136 0.50 -7.88 -33.59
N HIS A 137 1.55 -8.71 -33.53
CA HIS A 137 1.60 -9.95 -32.74
C HIS A 137 1.46 -9.69 -31.22
N TYR A 138 2.15 -8.71 -30.66
CA TYR A 138 2.03 -8.39 -29.23
C TYR A 138 0.65 -7.81 -28.87
N VAL A 139 0.15 -6.82 -29.64
CA VAL A 139 -1.21 -6.27 -29.49
C VAL A 139 -2.26 -7.38 -29.50
N SER A 140 -2.08 -8.32 -30.42
CA SER A 140 -2.93 -9.48 -30.61
C SER A 140 -2.92 -10.47 -29.45
N GLN A 141 -1.74 -10.76 -28.90
CA GLN A 141 -1.61 -11.58 -27.70
C GLN A 141 -2.27 -10.89 -26.50
N THR A 142 -2.05 -9.59 -26.34
CA THR A 142 -2.60 -8.80 -25.23
C THR A 142 -4.13 -8.73 -25.28
N ILE A 143 -4.72 -8.40 -26.43
CA ILE A 143 -6.19 -8.37 -26.56
C ILE A 143 -6.81 -9.76 -26.37
N PHE A 144 -6.13 -10.82 -26.81
CA PHE A 144 -6.61 -12.18 -26.56
C PHE A 144 -6.55 -12.52 -25.08
N ALA A 145 -5.44 -12.19 -24.40
CA ALA A 145 -5.33 -12.41 -22.96
C ALA A 145 -6.48 -11.72 -22.24
N ILE A 146 -6.71 -10.43 -22.51
CA ILE A 146 -7.84 -9.64 -21.99
C ILE A 146 -9.19 -10.33 -22.22
N ALA A 147 -9.45 -10.82 -23.44
CA ALA A 147 -10.72 -11.44 -23.81
C ALA A 147 -10.91 -12.86 -23.27
N ALA A 148 -9.82 -13.60 -23.09
CA ALA A 148 -9.82 -14.99 -22.65
C ALA A 148 -9.90 -15.13 -21.13
N THR A 149 -9.38 -14.15 -20.38
CA THR A 149 -9.46 -14.10 -18.91
C THR A 149 -10.85 -13.64 -18.46
N LYS A 150 -11.79 -14.59 -18.45
CA LYS A 150 -13.13 -14.38 -17.90
C LYS A 150 -13.16 -14.63 -16.40
N GLN A 151 -12.70 -13.67 -15.60
CA GLN A 151 -12.93 -13.69 -14.13
C GLN A 151 -14.42 -13.67 -13.77
N LEU A 152 -15.25 -13.14 -14.67
CA LEU A 152 -16.70 -13.23 -14.61
C LEU A 152 -17.25 -14.65 -14.46
N SER A 153 -16.51 -15.73 -14.76
CA SER A 153 -17.06 -17.09 -14.57
C SER A 153 -17.42 -17.35 -13.11
N LEU A 154 -16.56 -16.97 -12.17
CA LEU A 154 -16.84 -17.08 -10.73
C LEU A 154 -18.03 -16.23 -10.34
N LEU A 155 -18.05 -14.96 -10.75
CA LEU A 155 -19.20 -14.08 -10.46
C LEU A 155 -20.51 -14.64 -11.07
N ARG A 156 -20.46 -15.18 -12.30
CA ARG A 156 -21.62 -15.75 -13.01
C ARG A 156 -22.10 -17.08 -12.43
N GLU A 157 -21.23 -17.83 -11.76
CA GLU A 157 -21.59 -19.06 -11.05
C GLU A 157 -22.34 -18.77 -9.74
N LEU A 158 -22.20 -17.56 -9.19
CA LEU A 158 -22.93 -17.13 -7.99
C LEU A 158 -24.39 -16.83 -8.32
N SER A 159 -25.26 -16.94 -7.30
CA SER A 159 -26.67 -16.59 -7.46
C SER A 159 -26.84 -15.09 -7.80
N PRO A 160 -27.93 -14.70 -8.48
CA PRO A 160 -28.19 -13.28 -8.78
C PRO A 160 -28.20 -12.38 -7.53
N GLU A 161 -28.62 -12.91 -6.38
CA GLU A 161 -28.59 -12.20 -5.11
C GLU A 161 -27.16 -11.87 -4.67
N VAL A 162 -26.26 -12.87 -4.72
CA VAL A 162 -24.85 -12.68 -4.33
C VAL A 162 -24.16 -11.74 -5.31
N GLN A 163 -24.41 -11.89 -6.61
CA GLN A 163 -23.87 -10.99 -7.64
C GLN A 163 -24.24 -9.53 -7.35
N HIS A 164 -25.53 -9.26 -7.11
CA HIS A 164 -26.00 -7.91 -6.80
C HIS A 164 -25.39 -7.39 -5.50
N PHE A 165 -25.29 -8.23 -4.46
CA PHE A 165 -24.65 -7.82 -3.21
C PHE A 165 -23.19 -7.38 -3.43
N LEU A 166 -22.40 -8.19 -4.13
CA LEU A 166 -20.98 -7.92 -4.34
C LEU A 166 -20.74 -6.72 -5.27
N THR A 167 -21.59 -6.51 -6.28
CA THR A 167 -21.39 -5.47 -7.30
C THR A 167 -21.97 -4.11 -6.92
N ASP A 168 -23.07 -4.07 -6.17
CA ASP A 168 -23.81 -2.83 -5.88
C ASP A 168 -23.92 -2.51 -4.38
N THR A 169 -23.78 -3.50 -3.49
CA THR A 169 -23.98 -3.29 -2.03
C THR A 169 -22.67 -3.34 -1.25
N PHE A 170 -21.68 -4.11 -1.67
CA PHE A 170 -20.45 -4.32 -0.90
C PHE A 170 -19.67 -3.01 -0.66
N THR A 171 -19.63 -2.12 -1.65
CA THR A 171 -18.94 -0.82 -1.54
C THR A 171 -19.58 0.12 -0.52
N VAL A 172 -20.81 -0.14 -0.07
CA VAL A 172 -21.45 0.63 1.01
C VAL A 172 -20.65 0.54 2.31
N PHE A 173 -19.92 -0.55 2.56
CA PHE A 173 -19.01 -0.66 3.72
C PHE A 173 -17.84 0.34 3.67
N LEU A 174 -17.56 0.90 2.51
CA LEU A 174 -16.45 1.80 2.24
C LEU A 174 -16.94 3.20 1.82
N GLN A 175 -18.22 3.51 2.00
CA GLN A 175 -18.79 4.81 1.70
C GLN A 175 -18.95 5.64 2.97
N GLU A 176 -18.66 6.93 2.84
CA GLU A 176 -18.85 7.95 3.87
C GLU A 176 -19.45 9.21 3.22
N GLU A 177 -20.20 10.00 3.97
CA GLU A 177 -20.82 11.23 3.45
C GLU A 177 -20.36 12.46 4.24
N GLU A 178 -19.95 13.53 3.57
CA GLU A 178 -19.48 14.76 4.23
C GLU A 178 -20.52 15.37 5.18
N LYS A 179 -21.80 15.27 4.82
CA LYS A 179 -22.92 15.80 5.61
C LYS A 179 -23.22 14.97 6.86
N ASP A 180 -22.51 13.88 7.12
CA ASP A 180 -22.69 13.08 8.34
C ASP A 180 -22.43 13.93 9.60
N VAL A 181 -21.60 14.97 9.50
CA VAL A 181 -21.37 15.98 10.54
C VAL A 181 -22.62 16.76 10.94
N ASP A 182 -23.59 16.89 10.03
CA ASP A 182 -24.83 17.65 10.25
C ASP A 182 -26.02 16.73 10.59
N ARG A 183 -25.85 15.41 10.52
CA ARG A 183 -26.92 14.44 10.76
C ARG A 183 -27.25 14.34 12.26
N PRO A 184 -28.53 14.26 12.66
CA PRO A 184 -28.90 13.97 14.03
C PRO A 184 -28.36 12.60 14.49
N LEU A 185 -28.04 12.47 15.78
CA LEU A 185 -27.52 11.23 16.36
C LEU A 185 -28.46 10.04 16.13
N GLU A 186 -29.78 10.25 16.10
CA GLU A 186 -30.75 9.19 15.79
C GLU A 186 -30.61 8.66 14.36
N GLU A 187 -30.37 9.54 13.38
CA GLU A 187 -30.15 9.15 11.97
C GLU A 187 -28.83 8.38 11.84
N MET A 188 -27.78 8.83 12.54
CA MET A 188 -26.50 8.11 12.58
C MET A 188 -26.62 6.70 13.18
N ASP A 189 -27.38 6.55 14.28
CA ASP A 189 -27.62 5.24 14.90
C ASP A 189 -28.41 4.30 13.97
N GLU A 190 -29.34 4.84 13.17
CA GLU A 190 -30.03 4.06 12.13
C GLU A 190 -29.08 3.60 11.01
N ILE A 191 -28.18 4.47 10.54
CA ILE A 191 -27.15 4.12 9.55
C ILE A 191 -26.23 3.03 10.09
N GLN A 192 -25.76 3.18 11.33
CA GLN A 192 -24.89 2.19 11.97
C GLN A 192 -25.58 0.82 12.07
N LYS A 193 -26.86 0.79 12.49
CA LYS A 193 -27.66 -0.45 12.52
C LYS A 193 -27.83 -1.06 11.13
N TYR A 194 -27.97 -0.23 10.10
CA TYR A 194 -28.05 -0.70 8.71
C TYR A 194 -26.73 -1.35 8.26
N HIS A 195 -25.58 -0.73 8.55
CA HIS A 195 -24.26 -1.31 8.28
C HIS A 195 -24.03 -2.64 9.01
N GLU A 196 -24.49 -2.76 10.26
CA GLU A 196 -24.45 -4.01 11.01
C GLU A 196 -25.30 -5.12 10.36
N GLN A 197 -26.51 -4.79 9.90
CA GLN A 197 -27.37 -5.73 9.17
C GLN A 197 -26.74 -6.16 7.85
N LEU A 198 -26.10 -5.24 7.12
CA LEU A 198 -25.35 -5.55 5.90
C LEU A 198 -24.19 -6.50 6.20
N ALA A 199 -23.43 -6.29 7.28
CA ALA A 199 -22.32 -7.14 7.67
C ALA A 199 -22.80 -8.57 8.00
N ILE A 200 -23.92 -8.71 8.72
CA ILE A 200 -24.55 -10.01 9.00
C ILE A 200 -25.01 -10.68 7.69
N ARG A 201 -25.60 -9.90 6.77
CA ARG A 201 -26.00 -10.43 5.47
C ARG A 201 -24.79 -10.92 4.68
N PHE A 202 -23.72 -10.14 4.61
CA PHE A 202 -22.49 -10.54 3.94
C PHE A 202 -21.91 -11.82 4.55
N LYS A 203 -21.95 -11.94 5.88
CA LYS A 203 -21.46 -13.13 6.59
C LYS A 203 -22.21 -14.38 6.13
N ASN A 204 -23.54 -14.33 6.13
CA ASN A 204 -24.37 -15.46 5.69
C ASN A 204 -24.13 -15.82 4.21
N LEU A 205 -23.96 -14.82 3.34
CA LEU A 205 -23.63 -15.05 1.92
C LEU A 205 -22.23 -15.67 1.77
N SER A 206 -21.24 -15.20 2.52
CA SER A 206 -19.86 -15.72 2.47
C SER A 206 -19.72 -17.14 3.02
N GLU A 207 -20.53 -17.55 3.99
CA GLU A 207 -20.48 -18.92 4.55
C GLU A 207 -21.04 -19.97 3.58
N THR A 208 -21.90 -19.55 2.66
CA THR A 208 -22.58 -20.42 1.69
C THR A 208 -21.96 -20.38 0.30
N ASN A 209 -21.00 -19.49 0.06
CA ASN A 209 -20.36 -19.28 -1.24
C ASN A 209 -18.84 -19.17 -1.10
N ASN A 210 -18.08 -19.78 -2.02
CA ASN A 210 -16.62 -19.69 -1.99
C ASN A 210 -16.14 -18.36 -2.60
N LEU A 211 -16.08 -17.30 -1.78
CA LEU A 211 -15.63 -15.97 -2.22
C LEU A 211 -14.10 -15.80 -2.25
N ARG A 212 -13.32 -16.81 -1.83
CA ARG A 212 -11.84 -16.78 -1.94
C ARG A 212 -11.32 -17.00 -3.36
N GLY A 213 -12.20 -17.35 -4.31
CA GLY A 213 -11.81 -17.81 -5.65
C GLY A 213 -11.45 -16.72 -6.66
N PHE A 214 -11.66 -15.43 -6.37
CA PHE A 214 -11.54 -14.36 -7.37
C PHE A 214 -10.11 -14.12 -7.90
N ALA A 215 -9.07 -14.62 -7.22
CA ALA A 215 -7.67 -14.43 -7.61
C ALA A 215 -7.08 -15.55 -8.49
N GLY A 216 -6.16 -15.20 -9.39
CA GLY A 216 -5.24 -16.11 -10.11
C GLY A 216 -5.31 -16.02 -11.63
N VAL A 217 -6.38 -15.47 -12.21
CA VAL A 217 -6.58 -15.38 -13.67
C VAL A 217 -5.95 -14.10 -14.25
N GLU A 218 -5.73 -13.09 -13.42
CA GLU A 218 -5.11 -11.81 -13.75
C GLU A 218 -3.66 -11.96 -14.24
N THR A 219 -2.97 -13.01 -13.77
CA THR A 219 -1.57 -13.30 -14.13
C THR A 219 -1.35 -13.36 -15.63
N ALA A 220 -2.31 -13.87 -16.41
CA ALA A 220 -2.20 -13.93 -17.87
C ALA A 220 -2.28 -12.54 -18.53
N VAL A 221 -3.14 -11.64 -18.02
CA VAL A 221 -3.26 -10.26 -18.50
C VAL A 221 -1.98 -9.48 -18.16
N ILE A 222 -1.51 -9.60 -16.93
CA ILE A 222 -0.28 -8.92 -16.45
C ILE A 222 0.96 -9.44 -17.19
N THR A 223 1.02 -10.74 -17.50
CA THR A 223 2.11 -11.31 -18.31
C THR A 223 2.07 -10.80 -19.75
N ALA A 224 0.88 -10.69 -20.36
CA ALA A 224 0.75 -10.16 -21.71
C ALA A 224 1.11 -8.67 -21.77
N HIS A 225 0.71 -7.89 -20.76
CA HIS A 225 1.17 -6.52 -20.55
C HIS A 225 2.71 -6.45 -20.49
N GLN A 226 3.35 -7.23 -19.61
CA GLN A 226 4.80 -7.23 -19.47
C GLN A 226 5.52 -7.58 -20.77
N ASN A 227 5.04 -8.59 -21.50
CA ASN A 227 5.61 -8.97 -22.79
C ASN A 227 5.52 -7.86 -23.84
N LEU A 228 4.41 -7.12 -23.86
CA LEU A 228 4.19 -5.98 -24.76
C LEU A 228 5.12 -4.82 -24.38
N VAL A 229 5.18 -4.45 -23.10
CA VAL A 229 6.07 -3.42 -22.56
C VAL A 229 7.54 -3.73 -22.86
N ASP A 230 7.99 -4.94 -22.55
CA ASP A 230 9.35 -5.41 -22.86
C ASP A 230 9.69 -5.28 -24.33
N TRP A 231 8.71 -5.51 -25.20
CA TRP A 231 8.89 -5.36 -26.64
C TRP A 231 8.94 -3.89 -27.05
N LEU A 232 8.06 -3.04 -26.51
CA LEU A 232 8.08 -1.59 -26.76
C LEU A 232 9.43 -0.99 -26.36
N ASP A 233 9.94 -1.34 -25.20
CA ASP A 233 11.21 -0.84 -24.64
C ASP A 233 12.42 -1.21 -25.52
N ARG A 234 12.44 -2.44 -26.05
CA ARG A 234 13.49 -2.91 -26.98
C ARG A 234 13.38 -2.31 -28.39
N ASN A 235 12.34 -1.53 -28.67
CA ASN A 235 12.03 -0.99 -29.98
C ASN A 235 11.77 0.53 -29.94
N PRO A 236 12.71 1.36 -29.47
CA PRO A 236 12.51 2.81 -29.36
C PRO A 236 12.35 3.51 -30.71
N ASP A 237 12.77 2.88 -31.82
CA ASP A 237 12.57 3.35 -33.19
C ASP A 237 11.15 3.07 -33.73
N LEU A 238 10.24 2.56 -32.89
CA LEU A 238 8.89 2.15 -33.30
C LEU A 238 8.11 3.27 -33.98
N VAL A 239 8.14 4.49 -33.44
CA VAL A 239 7.44 5.65 -33.99
C VAL A 239 7.84 5.89 -35.45
N ASP A 240 9.15 5.92 -35.73
CA ASP A 240 9.70 6.13 -37.07
C ASP A 240 9.34 5.00 -38.04
N ARG A 241 9.17 3.78 -37.54
CA ARG A 241 8.74 2.63 -38.34
C ARG A 241 7.25 2.69 -38.62
N LEU A 242 6.43 3.04 -37.63
CA LEU A 242 4.98 3.17 -37.79
C LEU A 242 4.60 4.35 -38.67
N ALA A 243 5.34 5.45 -38.67
CA ALA A 243 5.14 6.56 -39.61
C ALA A 243 5.30 6.13 -41.08
N LYS A 244 6.05 5.05 -41.35
CA LYS A 244 6.28 4.50 -42.71
C LYS A 244 5.23 3.47 -43.12
N CYS A 245 4.37 3.04 -42.19
CA CYS A 245 3.37 2.01 -42.40
C CYS A 245 1.97 2.58 -42.13
N ASP A 246 0.97 2.17 -42.91
CA ASP A 246 -0.42 2.64 -42.74
C ASP A 246 -1.14 1.97 -41.54
N LEU A 247 -0.38 1.60 -40.49
CA LEU A 247 -0.87 0.82 -39.35
C LEU A 247 -1.63 1.73 -38.36
N LEU A 248 -1.13 2.94 -38.12
CA LEU A 248 -1.77 3.92 -37.22
C LEU A 248 -3.16 4.34 -37.71
N SER A 249 -3.35 4.43 -39.03
CA SER A 249 -4.68 4.70 -39.60
C SER A 249 -5.64 3.52 -39.41
N GLN A 250 -5.13 2.29 -39.37
CA GLN A 250 -5.91 1.07 -39.16
C GLN A 250 -6.29 0.85 -37.71
N PHE A 251 -5.48 1.30 -36.74
CA PHE A 251 -5.70 1.12 -35.30
C PHE A 251 -6.11 2.37 -34.54
N LYS A 252 -6.55 3.43 -35.23
CA LYS A 252 -6.95 4.69 -34.61
C LYS A 252 -8.01 4.52 -33.50
N ASP A 253 -9.03 3.71 -33.77
CA ASP A 253 -10.06 3.29 -32.81
C ASP A 253 -10.83 2.15 -33.45
N VAL A 254 -10.56 0.92 -33.01
CA VAL A 254 -11.05 -0.29 -33.68
C VAL A 254 -11.83 -1.15 -32.72
N SER A 255 -13.12 -1.32 -33.01
CA SER A 255 -13.93 -2.37 -32.40
C SER A 255 -13.63 -3.71 -33.07
N THR A 256 -12.99 -4.62 -32.34
CA THR A 256 -12.80 -6.01 -32.77
C THR A 256 -13.79 -6.93 -32.06
N PRO A 257 -13.97 -8.19 -32.51
CA PRO A 257 -14.76 -9.18 -31.76
C PRO A 257 -14.24 -9.48 -30.35
N LEU A 258 -12.97 -9.15 -30.05
CA LEU A 258 -12.32 -9.40 -28.76
C LEU A 258 -12.30 -8.16 -27.85
N GLY A 259 -12.52 -6.96 -28.39
CA GLY A 259 -12.43 -5.72 -27.62
C GLY A 259 -12.16 -4.50 -28.51
N ARG A 260 -12.31 -3.30 -27.92
CA ARG A 260 -11.99 -2.02 -28.55
C ARG A 260 -10.52 -1.69 -28.30
N VAL A 261 -9.77 -1.43 -29.36
CA VAL A 261 -8.33 -1.15 -29.30
C VAL A 261 -8.00 0.17 -29.98
N ALA A 262 -7.06 0.91 -29.41
CA ALA A 262 -6.43 2.06 -30.05
C ALA A 262 -4.90 1.92 -30.03
N VAL A 263 -4.25 2.26 -31.15
CA VAL A 263 -2.80 2.50 -31.24
C VAL A 263 -2.61 3.83 -31.96
N ARG A 264 -2.05 4.83 -31.28
CA ARG A 264 -1.92 6.20 -31.78
C ARG A 264 -0.47 6.63 -31.98
N GLY A 265 -0.30 7.80 -32.58
CA GLY A 265 1.00 8.36 -32.92
C GLY A 265 1.55 9.20 -31.78
N THR A 266 2.39 10.17 -32.08
CA THR A 266 2.98 11.11 -31.11
C THR A 266 2.25 12.46 -31.08
N GLY A 267 0.93 12.47 -31.28
CA GLY A 267 0.20 13.70 -31.48
C GLY A 267 -0.99 13.74 -30.55
N SER A 268 -1.18 14.88 -29.89
CA SER A 268 -2.24 15.10 -28.91
C SER A 268 -3.59 14.57 -29.37
N ASP A 269 -4.03 13.53 -28.69
CA ASP A 269 -5.21 12.74 -28.95
C ASP A 269 -6.16 12.80 -27.74
N ARG A 270 -7.39 12.35 -27.98
CA ARG A 270 -8.43 12.30 -26.96
C ARG A 270 -9.13 10.96 -26.99
N TYR A 271 -9.16 10.32 -25.83
CA TYR A 271 -9.71 8.98 -25.64
C TYR A 271 -10.98 9.04 -24.79
N GLU A 272 -12.12 8.63 -25.35
CA GLU A 272 -13.40 8.64 -24.63
C GLU A 272 -13.98 7.23 -24.46
N GLY A 273 -14.36 6.93 -23.22
CA GLY A 273 -15.06 5.71 -22.84
C GLY A 273 -14.13 4.54 -22.54
N PHE A 274 -14.69 3.33 -22.54
CA PHE A 274 -13.93 2.11 -22.24
C PHE A 274 -13.22 1.59 -23.51
N PHE A 275 -11.91 1.37 -23.37
CA PHE A 275 -11.07 0.61 -24.29
C PHE A 275 -10.52 -0.62 -23.57
N ASP A 276 -10.41 -1.74 -24.29
CA ASP A 276 -9.78 -2.96 -23.76
C ASP A 276 -8.24 -2.81 -23.80
N LEU A 277 -7.70 -2.16 -24.84
CA LEU A 277 -6.28 -1.83 -24.98
C LEU A 277 -6.07 -0.46 -25.63
N ILE A 278 -5.26 0.39 -25.01
CA ILE A 278 -4.70 1.60 -25.63
C ILE A 278 -3.17 1.48 -25.62
N ILE A 279 -2.55 1.87 -26.73
CA ILE A 279 -1.11 2.14 -26.83
C ILE A 279 -0.98 3.53 -27.47
N ASP A 280 -0.74 4.55 -26.67
CA ASP A 280 -0.30 5.85 -27.17
C ASP A 280 1.23 5.83 -27.33
N LEU A 281 1.74 6.49 -28.36
CA LEU A 281 3.18 6.59 -28.63
C LEU A 281 3.74 7.97 -28.27
N GLY A 282 2.86 8.93 -27.99
CA GLY A 282 3.11 10.08 -27.16
C GLY A 282 2.34 11.35 -27.53
N GLY A 283 2.75 12.46 -26.92
CA GLY A 283 2.13 13.78 -27.08
C GLY A 283 1.12 14.05 -25.97
N ASP A 284 0.83 15.33 -25.71
CA ASP A 284 -0.01 15.70 -24.58
C ASP A 284 -1.49 15.34 -24.83
N ASP A 285 -1.97 14.29 -24.18
CA ASP A 285 -3.24 13.62 -24.42
C ASP A 285 -4.28 13.83 -23.31
N GLU A 286 -5.54 13.58 -23.67
CA GLU A 286 -6.65 13.55 -22.72
C GLU A 286 -7.35 12.19 -22.71
N PHE A 287 -7.26 11.48 -21.58
CA PHE A 287 -7.93 10.21 -21.34
C PHE A 287 -9.16 10.39 -20.46
N TYR A 288 -10.32 9.92 -20.93
CA TYR A 288 -11.58 9.90 -20.19
C TYR A 288 -12.11 8.46 -20.03
N PRO A 289 -11.39 7.60 -19.29
CA PRO A 289 -11.79 6.21 -19.12
C PRO A 289 -13.05 6.09 -18.26
N THR A 290 -13.83 5.06 -18.55
CA THR A 290 -15.06 4.72 -17.82
C THR A 290 -15.03 3.26 -17.41
N ARG A 291 -15.68 2.89 -16.30
CA ARG A 291 -15.87 1.49 -15.92
C ARG A 291 -16.51 0.65 -17.04
N SER A 292 -16.02 -0.57 -17.26
CA SER A 292 -16.71 -1.54 -18.12
C SER A 292 -18.03 -2.01 -17.49
N ALA A 293 -19.13 -1.90 -18.24
CA ALA A 293 -20.43 -2.44 -17.81
C ALA A 293 -20.38 -3.96 -17.52
N ASP A 294 -19.59 -4.69 -18.31
CA ASP A 294 -19.45 -6.15 -18.22
C ASP A 294 -18.16 -6.60 -17.50
N PHE A 295 -17.53 -5.75 -16.66
CA PHE A 295 -16.31 -6.09 -15.90
C PHE A 295 -15.16 -6.67 -16.77
N ARG A 296 -14.86 -6.01 -17.90
CA ARG A 296 -13.76 -6.38 -18.79
C ARG A 296 -12.43 -5.83 -18.31
N ASN A 297 -11.35 -6.48 -18.70
CA ASN A 297 -9.99 -6.03 -18.41
C ASN A 297 -9.62 -4.84 -19.30
N GLN A 298 -8.78 -3.94 -18.78
CA GLN A 298 -8.30 -2.76 -19.50
C GLN A 298 -6.79 -2.62 -19.32
N ILE A 299 -6.11 -2.29 -20.41
CA ILE A 299 -4.71 -1.89 -20.41
C ILE A 299 -4.59 -0.56 -21.16
N ILE A 300 -3.96 0.43 -20.54
CA ILE A 300 -3.57 1.68 -21.17
C ILE A 300 -2.05 1.77 -21.02
N ILE A 301 -1.35 1.94 -22.13
CA ILE A 301 0.09 2.19 -22.17
C ILE A 301 0.28 3.53 -22.88
N ASP A 302 0.94 4.46 -22.22
CA ASP A 302 1.36 5.73 -22.78
C ASP A 302 2.89 5.83 -22.70
N LEU A 303 3.53 6.28 -23.78
CA LEU A 303 4.98 6.26 -23.89
C LEU A 303 5.64 7.60 -23.58
N SER A 304 4.92 8.71 -23.71
CA SER A 304 5.43 10.04 -23.36
C SER A 304 4.38 11.12 -23.54
N GLY A 305 4.34 12.13 -22.69
CA GLY A 305 3.51 13.30 -22.94
C GLY A 305 3.42 14.17 -21.71
N HIS A 306 2.42 15.01 -21.64
CA HIS A 306 2.02 15.70 -20.41
C HIS A 306 0.52 15.53 -20.31
N ASP A 307 0.15 14.38 -19.79
CA ASP A 307 -1.11 13.72 -20.04
C ASP A 307 -2.11 13.94 -18.93
N ARG A 308 -3.36 13.79 -19.30
CA ARG A 308 -4.48 14.05 -18.40
C ARG A 308 -5.43 12.88 -18.37
N TYR A 309 -5.41 12.16 -17.26
CA TYR A 309 -6.28 11.03 -16.99
C TYR A 309 -7.46 11.49 -16.11
N PHE A 310 -8.62 11.70 -16.73
CA PHE A 310 -9.83 12.19 -16.08
C PHE A 310 -10.98 11.18 -16.10
N ALA A 311 -11.17 10.47 -14.98
CA ALA A 311 -12.33 9.61 -14.79
C ALA A 311 -13.40 10.26 -13.91
N ARG A 312 -14.62 10.37 -14.46
CA ARG A 312 -15.79 10.84 -13.70
C ARG A 312 -16.49 9.72 -12.92
N SER A 313 -16.33 8.48 -13.35
CA SER A 313 -16.94 7.31 -12.71
C SER A 313 -15.98 6.63 -11.75
N ALA A 314 -16.51 5.94 -10.75
CA ALA A 314 -15.74 4.97 -9.97
C ALA A 314 -15.24 3.81 -10.85
N HIS A 315 -14.18 3.12 -10.40
CA HIS A 315 -13.60 1.93 -11.06
C HIS A 315 -13.15 2.17 -12.51
N ALA A 316 -12.35 3.21 -12.74
CA ALA A 316 -11.93 3.60 -14.09
C ALA A 316 -10.41 3.50 -14.29
N ILE A 317 -9.63 4.44 -13.76
CA ILE A 317 -8.19 4.54 -14.04
C ILE A 317 -7.44 3.43 -13.31
N GLY A 318 -6.74 2.55 -14.04
CA GLY A 318 -5.95 1.46 -13.45
C GLY A 318 -6.71 0.58 -12.46
N ALA A 319 -8.04 0.46 -12.61
CA ALA A 319 -8.91 -0.14 -11.61
C ALA A 319 -9.32 -1.57 -11.99
N GLY A 320 -9.14 -2.52 -11.07
CA GLY A 320 -9.66 -3.88 -11.18
C GLY A 320 -10.93 -4.04 -10.36
N PHE A 321 -12.09 -4.16 -11.02
CA PHE A 321 -13.37 -4.45 -10.35
C PHE A 321 -13.99 -5.69 -10.97
N PHE A 322 -13.80 -6.86 -10.33
CA PHE A 322 -14.00 -8.18 -10.96
C PHE A 322 -13.23 -8.36 -12.28
N SER A 323 -12.13 -7.62 -12.42
CA SER A 323 -11.31 -7.51 -13.63
C SER A 323 -9.87 -7.12 -13.27
N THR A 324 -9.02 -7.07 -14.29
CA THR A 324 -7.68 -6.46 -14.24
C THR A 324 -7.69 -5.11 -14.96
N GLY A 325 -7.27 -4.05 -14.29
CA GLY A 325 -7.03 -2.74 -14.89
C GLY A 325 -5.57 -2.35 -14.74
N ILE A 326 -4.90 -1.97 -15.84
CA ILE A 326 -3.51 -1.52 -15.86
C ILE A 326 -3.42 -0.19 -16.59
N LEU A 327 -2.77 0.79 -15.97
CA LEU A 327 -2.26 2.00 -16.61
C LEU A 327 -0.73 1.99 -16.45
N ASP A 328 0.01 2.14 -17.54
CA ASP A 328 1.48 2.21 -17.57
C ASP A 328 1.88 3.44 -18.38
N ASP A 329 2.11 4.55 -17.68
CA ASP A 329 2.65 5.80 -18.20
C ASP A 329 4.17 5.81 -18.08
N TRP A 330 4.87 6.22 -19.13
CA TRP A 330 6.33 6.12 -19.20
C TRP A 330 7.08 7.41 -18.94
N ALA A 331 6.46 8.55 -19.19
CA ALA A 331 7.14 9.83 -19.08
C ALA A 331 6.13 10.95 -19.23
N GLY A 332 6.17 11.88 -18.30
CA GLY A 332 5.41 13.09 -18.46
C GLY A 332 5.42 13.95 -17.22
N ASN A 333 4.43 14.81 -17.11
CA ASN A 333 4.16 15.56 -15.90
C ASN A 333 2.63 15.60 -15.86
N ASP A 334 2.07 14.58 -15.26
CA ASP A 334 0.77 14.04 -15.61
C ASP A 334 -0.22 14.27 -14.48
N PHE A 335 -1.48 14.35 -14.89
CA PHE A 335 -2.59 14.62 -13.99
C PHE A 335 -3.54 13.45 -13.97
N TYR A 336 -3.53 12.71 -12.86
CA TYR A 336 -4.43 11.59 -12.60
C TYR A 336 -5.55 12.05 -11.67
N VAL A 337 -6.77 12.16 -12.19
CA VAL A 337 -7.94 12.56 -11.40
C VAL A 337 -9.09 11.58 -11.62
N SER A 338 -9.50 10.90 -10.56
CA SER A 338 -10.53 9.86 -10.63
C SER A 338 -11.65 10.05 -9.61
N GLY A 339 -12.77 9.40 -9.89
CA GLY A 339 -13.74 9.03 -8.86
C GLY A 339 -13.23 7.90 -7.96
N ASP A 340 -14.12 7.39 -7.10
CA ASP A 340 -13.78 6.37 -6.10
C ASP A 340 -13.25 5.07 -6.73
N PHE A 341 -12.53 4.28 -5.93
CA PHE A 341 -12.10 2.92 -6.26
C PHE A 341 -11.32 2.85 -7.60
N SER A 342 -10.37 3.77 -7.79
CA SER A 342 -9.53 3.90 -9.00
C SER A 342 -8.06 4.15 -8.63
N LEU A 343 -7.21 4.52 -9.59
CA LEU A 343 -5.77 4.76 -9.38
C LEU A 343 -5.07 3.55 -8.76
N GLY A 344 -5.10 2.41 -9.45
CA GLY A 344 -4.49 1.18 -8.96
C GLY A 344 -5.35 0.40 -7.94
N CYS A 345 -6.65 0.68 -7.84
CA CYS A 345 -7.53 -0.03 -6.90
C CYS A 345 -7.94 -1.42 -7.40
N GLY A 346 -7.79 -2.46 -6.57
CA GLY A 346 -8.24 -3.84 -6.84
C GLY A 346 -9.35 -4.32 -5.92
N LEU A 347 -10.59 -4.32 -6.40
CA LEU A 347 -11.78 -4.80 -5.69
C LEU A 347 -12.33 -6.07 -6.37
N PHE A 348 -12.16 -7.23 -5.74
CA PHE A 348 -12.40 -8.56 -6.33
C PHE A 348 -11.63 -8.79 -7.64
N GLY A 349 -10.47 -8.13 -7.80
CA GLY A 349 -9.66 -8.13 -9.00
C GLY A 349 -8.31 -7.46 -8.76
N THR A 350 -7.65 -7.03 -9.82
CA THR A 350 -6.31 -6.42 -9.74
C THR A 350 -6.29 -5.05 -10.39
N GLY A 351 -5.94 -4.01 -9.63
CA GLY A 351 -5.68 -2.67 -10.15
C GLY A 351 -4.20 -2.34 -10.11
N ILE A 352 -3.66 -1.82 -11.20
CA ILE A 352 -2.26 -1.41 -11.33
C ILE A 352 -2.20 -0.04 -12.02
N LEU A 353 -1.48 0.89 -11.40
CA LEU A 353 -1.00 2.12 -12.03
C LEU A 353 0.53 2.12 -11.94
N ILE A 354 1.19 2.35 -13.05
CA ILE A 354 2.64 2.56 -13.14
C ILE A 354 2.83 3.93 -13.78
N ASP A 355 3.57 4.79 -13.09
CA ASP A 355 4.20 5.98 -13.64
C ASP A 355 5.72 5.76 -13.57
N ARG A 356 6.45 6.14 -14.61
CA ARG A 356 7.88 5.87 -14.71
C ARG A 356 8.76 7.09 -14.58
N ALA A 357 8.22 8.28 -14.77
CA ALA A 357 8.98 9.51 -14.73
C ALA A 357 8.04 10.70 -14.86
N GLY A 358 8.17 11.65 -13.94
CA GLY A 358 7.52 12.93 -14.12
C GLY A 358 7.58 13.80 -12.89
N ASP A 359 6.79 14.87 -12.86
CA ASP A 359 6.38 15.44 -11.57
C ASP A 359 4.84 15.41 -11.61
N ASP A 360 4.25 14.47 -10.91
CA ASP A 360 2.91 13.98 -11.15
C ASP A 360 1.93 14.33 -10.04
N THR A 361 0.65 14.36 -10.41
CA THR A 361 -0.42 14.69 -9.47
C THR A 361 -1.50 13.63 -9.49
N TYR A 362 -1.63 12.92 -8.37
CA TYR A 362 -2.65 11.90 -8.13
C TYR A 362 -3.76 12.44 -7.23
N LYS A 363 -4.98 12.50 -7.74
CA LYS A 363 -6.17 12.95 -7.01
C LYS A 363 -7.27 11.90 -7.05
N GLY A 364 -7.52 11.30 -5.89
CA GLY A 364 -8.61 10.39 -5.64
C GLY A 364 -9.53 10.88 -4.52
N ASN A 365 -10.52 10.07 -4.19
CA ASN A 365 -11.43 10.34 -3.08
C ASN A 365 -11.45 9.15 -2.11
N ILE A 366 -12.30 8.16 -2.35
CA ILE A 366 -12.40 6.94 -1.55
C ILE A 366 -11.75 5.78 -2.31
N GLY A 367 -10.95 4.95 -1.64
CA GLY A 367 -10.48 3.70 -2.24
C GLY A 367 -9.50 3.89 -3.40
N CYS A 368 -8.63 4.91 -3.36
CA CYS A 368 -7.75 5.26 -4.47
C CYS A 368 -6.28 5.02 -4.13
N GLN A 369 -5.38 5.12 -5.11
CA GLN A 369 -3.93 5.09 -4.90
C GLN A 369 -3.50 3.79 -4.22
N ALA A 370 -3.68 2.67 -4.91
CA ALA A 370 -3.43 1.32 -4.41
C ALA A 370 -4.32 0.91 -3.21
N ALA A 371 -5.64 0.91 -3.39
CA ALA A 371 -6.57 0.29 -2.43
C ALA A 371 -6.95 -1.14 -2.85
N SER A 372 -7.30 -2.02 -1.92
CA SER A 372 -7.72 -3.38 -2.29
C SER A 372 -8.67 -4.08 -1.33
N SER A 373 -9.50 -4.97 -1.88
CA SER A 373 -10.27 -5.98 -1.14
C SER A 373 -10.51 -7.19 -2.04
N PHE A 374 -10.34 -8.41 -1.50
CA PHE A 374 -10.40 -9.66 -2.27
C PHE A 374 -9.54 -9.66 -3.54
N GLY A 375 -8.40 -8.96 -3.51
CA GLY A 375 -7.65 -8.59 -4.71
C GLY A 375 -6.36 -7.84 -4.40
N VAL A 376 -5.69 -7.39 -5.47
CA VAL A 376 -4.42 -6.67 -5.40
C VAL A 376 -4.57 -5.24 -5.89
N GLY A 377 -4.09 -4.28 -5.11
CA GLY A 377 -4.02 -2.87 -5.53
C GLY A 377 -2.56 -2.41 -5.57
N LEU A 378 -2.14 -1.81 -6.67
CA LEU A 378 -0.75 -1.43 -6.90
C LEU A 378 -0.66 -0.07 -7.55
N LEU A 379 0.14 0.82 -6.97
CA LEU A 379 0.60 2.05 -7.59
C LEU A 379 2.12 2.05 -7.48
N LEU A 380 2.81 2.12 -8.61
CA LEU A 380 4.25 2.26 -8.70
C LEU A 380 4.55 3.60 -9.36
N ASP A 381 5.18 4.50 -8.61
CA ASP A 381 5.87 5.66 -9.15
C ASP A 381 7.38 5.39 -9.08
N MET A 382 8.11 5.76 -10.13
CA MET A 382 9.51 5.40 -10.29
C MET A 382 10.45 6.58 -10.11
N ALA A 383 9.96 7.81 -10.30
CA ALA A 383 10.76 9.01 -10.20
C ALA A 383 9.89 10.24 -10.37
N GLY A 384 10.05 11.19 -9.47
CA GLY A 384 9.47 12.49 -9.71
C GLY A 384 9.49 13.41 -8.51
N ARG A 385 8.57 14.35 -8.51
CA ARG A 385 8.22 15.11 -7.32
C ARG A 385 6.71 15.15 -7.25
N ASP A 386 6.16 14.20 -6.53
CA ASP A 386 4.81 13.76 -6.75
C ASP A 386 3.88 14.19 -5.63
N THR A 387 2.62 14.42 -6.00
CA THR A 387 1.57 14.81 -5.06
C THR A 387 0.45 13.79 -5.05
N TYR A 388 0.33 13.08 -3.94
CA TYR A 388 -0.72 12.11 -3.66
C TYR A 388 -1.79 12.72 -2.76
N ASN A 389 -2.98 12.95 -3.30
CA ASN A 389 -4.11 13.48 -2.54
C ASN A 389 -5.32 12.54 -2.61
N ALA A 390 -5.79 12.08 -1.46
CA ALA A 390 -7.02 11.30 -1.34
C ALA A 390 -7.75 11.61 -0.02
N ALA A 391 -8.98 11.14 0.13
CA ALA A 391 -9.76 11.39 1.34
C ALA A 391 -9.73 10.20 2.30
N LEU A 392 -9.98 8.98 1.81
CA LEU A 392 -10.24 7.82 2.66
C LEU A 392 -9.83 6.51 1.97
N TYR A 393 -9.43 5.50 2.75
CA TYR A 393 -9.16 4.15 2.25
C TYR A 393 -8.16 4.10 1.09
N SER A 394 -7.12 4.93 1.15
CA SER A 394 -6.22 5.19 0.03
C SER A 394 -4.74 5.09 0.41
N GLN A 395 -3.85 5.25 -0.57
CA GLN A 395 -2.40 5.26 -0.36
C GLN A 395 -1.92 3.96 0.30
N GLY A 396 -2.13 2.83 -0.40
CA GLY A 396 -1.75 1.52 0.11
C GLY A 396 -2.72 0.95 1.15
N PHE A 397 -4.02 0.97 0.88
CA PHE A 397 -5.06 0.50 1.81
C PHE A 397 -5.51 -0.95 1.56
N GLY A 398 -5.35 -1.82 2.57
CA GLY A 398 -5.70 -3.23 2.50
C GLY A 398 -6.94 -3.58 3.34
N PHE A 399 -8.08 -3.79 2.68
CA PHE A 399 -9.32 -4.23 3.34
C PHE A 399 -9.41 -5.77 3.42
N ILE A 400 -10.62 -6.33 3.60
CA ILE A 400 -10.86 -7.78 3.69
C ILE A 400 -10.21 -8.50 2.51
N MET A 401 -9.28 -9.41 2.78
CA MET A 401 -8.48 -10.13 1.77
C MET A 401 -7.84 -9.21 0.70
N GLY A 402 -7.50 -7.98 1.05
CA GLY A 402 -6.75 -7.06 0.19
C GLY A 402 -5.25 -7.17 0.45
N ALA A 403 -4.45 -7.10 -0.60
CA ALA A 403 -3.01 -6.87 -0.50
C ALA A 403 -2.66 -5.69 -1.41
N SER A 404 -2.20 -4.60 -0.83
CA SER A 404 -1.93 -3.38 -1.57
C SER A 404 -0.62 -2.72 -1.20
N ALA A 405 0.00 -2.11 -2.20
CA ALA A 405 1.17 -1.26 -2.01
C ALA A 405 1.10 -0.01 -2.91
N LEU A 406 1.30 1.15 -2.29
CA LEU A 406 1.80 2.33 -2.98
C LEU A 406 3.32 2.30 -2.83
N ILE A 407 4.04 2.37 -3.95
CA ILE A 407 5.49 2.36 -3.99
C ILE A 407 5.92 3.60 -4.76
N ASP A 408 6.63 4.50 -4.08
CA ASP A 408 7.39 5.58 -4.68
C ASP A 408 8.87 5.25 -4.54
N ARG A 409 9.68 5.58 -5.54
CA ARG A 409 11.11 5.21 -5.56
C ARG A 409 12.02 6.36 -5.22
N THR A 410 11.72 7.56 -5.69
CA THR A 410 12.58 8.72 -5.52
C THR A 410 11.77 9.98 -5.75
N GLY A 411 11.94 10.97 -4.89
CA GLY A 411 11.36 12.28 -5.14
C GLY A 411 11.47 13.23 -3.97
N ASN A 412 10.57 14.20 -3.88
CA ASN A 412 10.35 14.96 -2.65
C ASN A 412 8.85 15.16 -2.56
N ASP A 413 8.19 14.15 -2.05
CA ASP A 413 6.83 13.81 -2.36
C ASP A 413 5.90 14.25 -1.25
N SER A 414 4.62 14.34 -1.58
CA SER A 414 3.60 14.84 -0.67
C SER A 414 2.41 13.91 -0.64
N TYR A 415 2.28 13.19 0.47
CA TYR A 415 1.20 12.26 0.76
C TYR A 415 0.19 12.91 1.69
N ALA A 416 -0.98 13.26 1.15
CA ALA A 416 -2.09 13.84 1.92
C ALA A 416 -3.33 12.92 1.87
N ALA A 417 -3.76 12.44 3.03
CA ALA A 417 -4.98 11.65 3.18
C ALA A 417 -5.88 12.17 4.32
N GLY A 418 -7.14 12.52 4.04
CA GLY A 418 -8.11 12.94 5.06
C GLY A 418 -8.86 14.24 4.75
N TRP A 419 -9.19 15.02 5.79
CA TRP A 419 -9.79 16.36 5.74
C TRP A 419 -11.12 16.52 4.98
N LYS A 420 -11.83 15.41 4.72
CA LYS A 420 -13.11 15.43 4.01
C LYS A 420 -14.27 14.84 4.80
N TYR A 421 -14.06 13.65 5.39
CA TYR A 421 -15.09 12.93 6.16
C TYR A 421 -14.79 13.03 7.66
N GLY A 422 -15.67 13.64 8.45
CA GLY A 422 -15.44 13.94 9.87
C GLY A 422 -15.52 12.72 10.79
N ASP A 423 -14.69 12.66 11.85
CA ASP A 423 -14.79 11.66 12.93
C ASP A 423 -15.73 12.15 14.06
N ILE A 424 -17.00 12.28 13.71
CA ILE A 424 -18.06 12.91 14.51
C ILE A 424 -18.34 12.24 15.85
N LEU A 425 -17.94 10.98 16.02
CA LEU A 425 -18.10 10.25 17.28
C LEU A 425 -17.03 10.63 18.31
N ARG A 426 -15.88 11.16 17.86
CA ARG A 426 -14.75 11.49 18.74
C ARG A 426 -14.49 12.98 18.82
N TYR A 427 -14.64 13.72 17.72
CA TYR A 427 -14.27 15.13 17.63
C TYR A 427 -15.18 15.92 16.68
N GLU A 428 -15.26 17.23 16.90
CA GLU A 428 -16.03 18.14 16.04
C GLU A 428 -15.22 18.67 14.85
N ASP A 429 -13.89 18.64 14.93
CA ASP A 429 -12.95 19.32 14.01
C ASP A 429 -11.84 18.41 13.44
N HIS A 430 -12.03 17.09 13.49
CA HIS A 430 -11.09 16.09 12.97
C HIS A 430 -11.75 15.10 12.01
N TYR A 431 -10.94 14.48 11.16
CA TYR A 431 -11.36 13.70 10.00
C TYR A 431 -10.76 12.29 10.00
N ILE A 432 -11.51 11.32 9.50
CA ILE A 432 -11.01 9.96 9.26
C ILE A 432 -10.20 9.91 7.97
N SER A 433 -9.08 9.18 7.99
CA SER A 433 -8.15 9.03 6.87
C SER A 433 -8.02 7.57 6.43
N LEU A 434 -7.82 6.63 7.36
CA LEU A 434 -7.73 5.17 7.11
C LEU A 434 -6.85 4.83 5.89
N SER A 435 -5.69 5.48 5.78
CA SER A 435 -4.84 5.53 4.57
C SER A 435 -3.35 5.49 4.93
N GLN A 436 -2.46 5.54 3.93
CA GLN A 436 -0.99 5.53 4.12
C GLN A 436 -0.51 4.24 4.77
N GLY A 437 -0.58 3.15 4.01
CA GLY A 437 -0.17 1.83 4.47
C GLY A 437 -1.10 1.25 5.54
N PHE A 438 -2.42 1.44 5.38
CA PHE A 438 -3.39 1.08 6.41
C PHE A 438 -4.05 -0.28 6.15
N GLY A 439 -4.07 -1.15 7.16
CA GLY A 439 -4.78 -2.44 7.13
C GLY A 439 -6.10 -2.38 7.89
N TYR A 440 -7.21 -2.84 7.27
CA TYR A 440 -8.54 -2.74 7.87
C TYR A 440 -9.38 -4.01 7.75
N GLY A 441 -9.89 -4.50 8.88
CA GLY A 441 -10.94 -5.53 8.95
C GLY A 441 -12.26 -4.99 9.47
N LEU A 442 -13.37 -5.60 9.04
CA LEU A 442 -14.71 -5.20 9.45
C LEU A 442 -15.12 -5.94 10.73
N ARG A 443 -14.92 -5.28 11.87
CA ARG A 443 -15.26 -5.81 13.20
C ARG A 443 -16.79 -6.00 13.35
N PRO A 444 -17.25 -7.10 13.99
CA PRO A 444 -16.49 -8.24 14.51
C PRO A 444 -16.36 -9.43 13.54
N TYR A 445 -16.77 -9.27 12.28
CA TYR A 445 -17.09 -10.41 11.41
C TYR A 445 -15.97 -10.82 10.46
N PHE A 446 -15.17 -9.87 9.97
CA PHE A 446 -14.22 -10.15 8.89
C PHE A 446 -12.84 -9.58 9.19
N SER A 447 -11.83 -10.44 9.09
CA SER A 447 -10.43 -10.03 9.08
C SER A 447 -10.12 -9.04 7.97
N GLY A 448 -9.12 -8.19 8.21
CA GLY A 448 -8.59 -7.31 7.19
C GLY A 448 -7.51 -7.95 6.32
N GLY A 449 -6.81 -7.08 5.61
CA GLY A 449 -5.75 -7.42 4.66
C GLY A 449 -4.41 -6.83 5.06
N VAL A 450 -3.59 -6.61 4.03
CA VAL A 450 -2.25 -6.02 4.12
C VAL A 450 -2.25 -4.72 3.32
N GLY A 451 -2.00 -3.59 4.00
CA GLY A 451 -1.81 -2.29 3.38
C GLY A 451 -0.40 -1.76 3.59
N LEU A 452 0.28 -1.36 2.51
CA LEU A 452 1.67 -0.90 2.52
C LEU A 452 1.83 0.44 1.80
N LEU A 453 2.59 1.35 2.39
CA LEU A 453 3.21 2.50 1.71
C LEU A 453 4.71 2.33 1.81
N ILE A 454 5.41 2.38 0.68
CA ILE A 454 6.87 2.24 0.60
C ILE A 454 7.41 3.41 -0.18
N ASP A 455 8.28 4.20 0.44
CA ASP A 455 9.03 5.27 -0.21
C ASP A 455 10.51 4.89 -0.27
N GLY A 456 11.17 5.20 -1.38
CA GLY A 456 12.55 4.82 -1.64
C GLY A 456 13.60 5.89 -1.31
N ALA A 457 13.26 7.17 -1.42
CA ALA A 457 14.15 8.28 -1.13
C ALA A 457 13.43 9.62 -1.36
N GLY A 458 13.65 10.60 -0.47
CA GLY A 458 13.23 11.96 -0.77
C GLY A 458 13.45 12.95 0.36
N ASN A 459 12.63 14.00 0.42
CA ASN A 459 12.36 14.70 1.67
C ASN A 459 10.86 14.93 1.67
N ASP A 460 10.16 14.04 2.34
CA ASP A 460 8.78 13.73 2.05
C ASP A 460 7.86 14.27 3.15
N GLN A 461 6.60 14.46 2.77
CA GLN A 461 5.57 14.94 3.67
C GLN A 461 4.44 13.94 3.74
N TYR A 462 4.30 13.31 4.90
CA TYR A 462 3.20 12.43 5.23
C TYR A 462 2.21 13.17 6.12
N ALA A 463 1.06 13.52 5.54
CA ALA A 463 -0.02 14.19 6.24
C ALA A 463 -1.27 13.28 6.26
N ALA A 464 -1.66 12.88 7.46
CA ALA A 464 -2.97 12.28 7.73
C ALA A 464 -3.64 12.97 8.93
N ASP A 465 -4.89 12.64 9.23
CA ASP A 465 -5.56 13.09 10.46
C ASP A 465 -5.74 11.90 11.42
N ILE A 466 -6.90 11.23 11.39
CA ILE A 466 -7.16 10.05 12.21
C ILE A 466 -7.03 8.77 11.38
N PHE A 467 -6.23 7.81 11.87
CA PHE A 467 -5.89 6.55 11.22
C PHE A 467 -5.00 6.70 9.98
N GLY A 468 -3.69 6.58 10.14
CA GLY A 468 -2.79 6.49 8.99
C GLY A 468 -1.33 6.20 9.34
N GLN A 469 -0.43 6.32 8.38
CA GLN A 469 1.03 6.17 8.57
C GLN A 469 1.40 4.81 9.18
N GLY A 470 1.13 3.73 8.43
CA GLY A 470 1.45 2.36 8.82
C GLY A 470 0.58 1.80 9.93
N ALA A 471 -0.61 2.37 10.16
CA ALA A 471 -1.54 1.95 11.21
C ALA A 471 -2.50 0.83 10.75
N SER A 472 -3.20 0.19 11.68
CA SER A 472 -4.17 -0.85 11.33
C SER A 472 -5.30 -1.03 12.34
N TYR A 473 -6.35 -1.72 11.90
CA TYR A 473 -7.52 -2.02 12.71
C TYR A 473 -8.15 -3.37 12.35
N TRP A 474 -8.42 -4.20 13.38
CA TRP A 474 -9.09 -5.50 13.30
C TRP A 474 -8.45 -6.55 12.40
N TYR A 475 -7.53 -7.35 12.97
CA TYR A 475 -6.90 -8.51 12.31
C TYR A 475 -6.40 -8.23 10.89
N ALA A 476 -5.67 -7.13 10.78
CA ALA A 476 -5.04 -6.65 9.56
C ALA A 476 -3.57 -6.30 9.84
N LEU A 477 -2.80 -6.10 8.78
CA LEU A 477 -1.43 -5.58 8.83
C LEU A 477 -1.37 -4.25 8.09
N GLY A 478 -0.90 -3.22 8.78
CA GLY A 478 -0.53 -1.92 8.19
C GLY A 478 0.98 -1.73 8.27
N GLY A 479 1.56 -1.12 7.23
CA GLY A 479 3.00 -0.88 7.12
C GLY A 479 3.30 0.40 6.36
N LEU A 480 4.15 1.26 6.94
CA LEU A 480 4.83 2.34 6.22
C LEU A 480 6.34 2.09 6.33
N LEU A 481 7.05 2.15 5.21
CA LEU A 481 8.50 1.99 5.16
C LEU A 481 9.09 3.09 4.29
N ASP A 482 9.84 3.99 4.92
CA ASP A 482 10.64 5.02 4.26
C ASP A 482 12.11 4.60 4.27
N TYR A 483 12.79 4.72 3.13
CA TYR A 483 14.19 4.34 2.99
C TYR A 483 15.17 5.48 3.18
N GLY A 484 14.69 6.73 3.07
CA GLY A 484 15.39 7.83 3.66
C GLY A 484 15.06 9.18 3.08
N GLY A 485 15.37 10.20 3.86
CA GLY A 485 15.07 11.56 3.51
C GLY A 485 15.32 12.47 4.70
N ASN A 486 14.55 13.55 4.80
CA ASN A 486 14.40 14.31 6.04
C ASN A 486 12.92 14.64 6.09
N ASP A 487 12.17 13.74 6.70
CA ASP A 487 10.78 13.52 6.41
C ASP A 487 9.88 14.07 7.52
N ASN A 488 8.66 14.43 7.13
CA ASN A 488 7.70 15.02 8.05
C ASN A 488 6.46 14.14 8.17
N TYR A 489 6.34 13.46 9.29
CA TYR A 489 5.18 12.63 9.64
C TYR A 489 4.22 13.41 10.54
N ILE A 490 3.13 13.89 9.96
CA ILE A 490 2.11 14.68 10.65
C ILE A 490 0.79 13.90 10.66
N ALA A 491 0.33 13.57 11.86
CA ALA A 491 -0.98 12.97 12.07
C ALA A 491 -1.65 13.53 13.34
N TYR A 492 -2.93 13.29 13.55
CA TYR A 492 -3.57 13.60 14.83
C TYR A 492 -3.63 12.38 15.74
N GLN A 493 -4.32 11.30 15.34
CA GLN A 493 -4.55 10.17 16.24
C GLN A 493 -4.53 8.82 15.51
N TYR A 494 -4.12 7.75 16.21
CA TYR A 494 -4.09 6.39 15.64
C TYR A 494 -3.15 6.28 14.43
N ALA A 495 -1.92 6.78 14.57
CA ALA A 495 -0.99 6.87 13.46
C ALA A 495 0.45 6.48 13.83
N GLN A 496 1.35 6.48 12.85
CA GLN A 496 2.78 6.27 13.05
C GLN A 496 3.06 4.90 13.68
N GLY A 497 2.64 3.84 12.97
CA GLY A 497 2.81 2.46 13.40
C GLY A 497 1.89 2.02 14.53
N ALA A 498 0.74 2.67 14.70
CA ALA A 498 -0.23 2.34 15.75
C ALA A 498 -1.21 1.23 15.35
N ALA A 499 -1.47 0.29 16.27
CA ALA A 499 -2.40 -0.81 16.05
C ALA A 499 -3.56 -0.78 17.06
N THR A 500 -4.79 -1.00 16.58
CA THR A 500 -6.00 -1.01 17.42
C THR A 500 -6.90 -2.22 17.16
N HIS A 501 -7.20 -2.99 18.22
CA HIS A 501 -8.08 -4.17 18.20
C HIS A 501 -7.53 -5.37 17.43
N MET A 502 -6.68 -6.18 18.07
CA MET A 502 -6.25 -7.49 17.52
C MET A 502 -5.57 -7.39 16.13
N CYS A 503 -4.85 -6.31 15.86
CA CYS A 503 -4.16 -6.09 14.59
C CYS A 503 -2.68 -5.75 14.80
N LEU A 504 -1.97 -5.56 13.69
CA LEU A 504 -0.52 -5.40 13.63
C LEU A 504 -0.18 -4.16 12.79
N ALA A 505 0.68 -3.28 13.30
CA ALA A 505 1.04 -2.05 12.63
C ALA A 505 2.52 -1.76 12.81
N THR A 506 3.17 -1.22 11.79
CA THR A 506 4.58 -0.82 11.87
C THR A 506 4.87 0.37 10.95
N LEU A 507 5.58 1.36 11.47
CA LEU A 507 6.29 2.36 10.69
C LEU A 507 7.79 2.10 10.83
N ILE A 508 8.51 2.06 9.71
CA ILE A 508 9.97 1.96 9.68
C ILE A 508 10.52 3.13 8.88
N ASP A 509 11.41 3.91 9.49
CA ASP A 509 12.29 4.85 8.80
C ASP A 509 13.72 4.31 8.84
N ILE A 510 14.47 4.48 7.75
CA ILE A 510 15.81 3.92 7.58
C ILE A 510 16.90 4.97 7.75
N THR A 511 16.74 6.20 7.25
CA THR A 511 17.71 7.27 7.42
C THR A 511 17.07 8.64 7.26
N GLY A 512 17.41 9.60 8.12
CA GLY A 512 17.02 10.99 7.89
C GLY A 512 17.08 11.81 9.14
N ASP A 513 17.05 13.14 9.07
CA ASP A 513 16.74 13.95 10.24
C ASP A 513 15.23 14.26 10.21
N ASP A 514 14.44 13.44 10.91
CA ASP A 514 13.00 13.32 10.71
C ASP A 514 12.15 13.97 11.81
N LEU A 515 10.91 14.33 11.47
CA LEU A 515 9.94 14.91 12.38
C LEU A 515 8.68 14.06 12.48
N TYR A 516 8.43 13.52 13.67
CA TYR A 516 7.22 12.78 14.00
C TYR A 516 6.32 13.61 14.93
N SER A 517 5.18 14.06 14.43
CA SER A 517 4.20 14.82 15.21
C SER A 517 2.83 14.17 15.23
N SER A 518 2.32 13.88 16.44
CA SER A 518 0.95 13.43 16.64
C SER A 518 0.33 13.86 17.97
N LYS A 519 -0.98 13.62 18.16
CA LYS A 519 -1.66 13.82 19.44
C LYS A 519 -1.62 12.55 20.28
N GLY A 520 -2.21 11.43 19.84
CA GLY A 520 -2.26 10.26 20.71
C GLY A 520 -2.59 8.93 20.04
N VAL A 521 -2.43 7.85 20.79
CA VAL A 521 -2.52 6.48 20.23
C VAL A 521 -1.61 6.35 19.00
N SER A 522 -0.40 6.89 19.10
CA SER A 522 0.52 7.00 17.96
C SER A 522 1.95 6.60 18.35
N GLN A 523 2.86 6.64 17.39
CA GLN A 523 4.30 6.40 17.61
C GLN A 523 4.54 5.04 18.27
N GLY A 524 4.12 4.00 17.53
CA GLY A 524 4.25 2.61 17.94
C GLY A 524 3.35 2.22 19.11
N CYS A 525 2.16 2.82 19.21
CA CYS A 525 1.19 2.44 20.23
C CYS A 525 0.47 1.12 19.89
N GLY A 526 0.41 0.19 20.84
CA GLY A 526 -0.44 -1.00 20.76
C GLY A 526 -1.67 -0.84 21.64
N HIS A 527 -2.88 -0.88 21.05
CA HIS A 527 -4.14 -0.69 21.77
C HIS A 527 -5.11 -1.86 21.59
N ASP A 528 -5.63 -2.40 22.69
CA ASP A 528 -6.64 -3.46 22.69
C ASP A 528 -6.16 -4.74 21.97
N VAL A 529 -5.21 -5.44 22.59
CA VAL A 529 -4.65 -6.71 22.06
C VAL A 529 -3.97 -6.53 20.69
N ALA A 530 -3.34 -5.39 20.46
CA ALA A 530 -2.72 -5.07 19.19
C ALA A 530 -1.23 -4.78 19.37
N PHE A 531 -0.44 -5.00 18.31
CA PHE A 531 0.99 -4.73 18.29
C PHE A 531 1.29 -3.53 17.39
N GLY A 532 1.78 -2.45 17.98
CA GLY A 532 2.26 -1.27 17.27
C GLY A 532 3.76 -1.09 17.43
N LEU A 533 4.43 -0.66 16.35
CA LEU A 533 5.86 -0.40 16.33
C LEU A 533 6.17 0.85 15.50
N LEU A 534 6.98 1.75 16.04
CA LEU A 534 7.74 2.73 15.28
C LEU A 534 9.22 2.35 15.40
N LEU A 535 9.90 2.20 14.28
CA LEU A 535 11.32 1.89 14.22
C LEU A 535 12.01 2.96 13.38
N ASP A 536 12.84 3.77 14.00
CA ASP A 536 13.78 4.67 13.34
C ASP A 536 15.18 4.07 13.40
N CYS A 537 15.90 4.09 12.29
CA CYS A 537 17.20 3.42 12.17
C CYS A 537 18.41 4.34 12.25
N SER A 538 18.26 5.62 11.90
CA SER A 538 19.31 6.61 12.06
C SER A 538 18.83 8.01 11.73
N GLY A 539 19.24 8.98 12.53
CA GLY A 539 18.89 10.35 12.27
C GLY A 539 19.33 11.31 13.33
N ASN A 540 18.75 12.51 13.37
CA ASN A 540 18.70 13.33 14.58
C ASN A 540 17.25 13.82 14.68
N ASP A 541 16.43 12.99 15.29
CA ASP A 541 15.00 12.98 15.04
C ASP A 541 14.23 13.71 16.13
N GLN A 542 13.01 14.11 15.79
CA GLN A 542 12.14 14.83 16.71
C GLN A 542 10.78 14.13 16.82
N TYR A 543 10.51 13.60 18.00
CA TYR A 543 9.27 12.90 18.34
C TYR A 543 8.42 13.76 19.27
N SER A 544 7.26 14.22 18.78
CA SER A 544 6.30 14.97 19.57
C SER A 544 4.94 14.29 19.61
N ALA A 545 4.50 13.92 20.82
CA ALA A 545 3.16 13.41 21.08
C ALA A 545 2.50 14.04 22.32
N THR A 546 1.18 13.93 22.43
CA THR A 546 0.44 14.38 23.64
C THR A 546 0.27 13.25 24.64
N ASP A 547 -0.46 12.19 24.29
CA ASP A 547 -0.82 11.11 25.22
C ASP A 547 -0.80 9.73 24.55
N LEU A 548 -0.73 8.68 25.36
CA LEU A 548 -0.84 7.27 24.93
C LEU A 548 -0.06 6.97 23.63
N SER A 549 1.20 7.35 23.59
CA SER A 549 2.10 7.28 22.43
C SER A 549 3.53 7.00 22.88
N GLN A 550 4.47 6.89 21.94
CA GLN A 550 5.88 6.60 22.20
C GLN A 550 6.03 5.31 22.98
N ALA A 551 5.74 4.20 22.28
CA ALA A 551 5.76 2.85 22.82
C ALA A 551 4.72 2.55 23.90
N ALA A 552 3.54 3.19 23.86
CA ALA A 552 2.50 2.89 24.82
C ALA A 552 1.74 1.59 24.45
N GLY A 553 1.70 0.63 25.37
CA GLY A 553 0.78 -0.49 25.39
C GLY A 553 -0.42 -0.18 26.27
N SER A 554 -1.63 -0.27 25.71
CA SER A 554 -2.87 -0.11 26.47
C SER A 554 -3.89 -1.19 26.15
N ALA A 555 -4.72 -1.53 27.14
CA ALA A 555 -5.79 -2.52 27.01
C ALA A 555 -5.27 -3.87 26.48
N ASN A 556 -4.13 -4.32 27.00
CA ASN A 556 -3.44 -5.56 26.64
C ASN A 556 -2.71 -5.48 25.30
N GLY A 557 -2.52 -4.27 24.76
CA GLY A 557 -1.67 -4.06 23.59
C GLY A 557 -0.19 -4.06 23.92
N ILE A 558 0.62 -4.19 22.88
CA ILE A 558 2.08 -4.14 22.92
C ILE A 558 2.50 -2.94 22.08
N GLY A 559 3.06 -1.93 22.71
CA GLY A 559 3.61 -0.76 22.03
C GLY A 559 5.13 -0.73 22.07
N MET A 560 5.76 -0.39 20.95
CA MET A 560 7.21 -0.30 20.81
C MET A 560 7.60 0.95 20.02
N LEU A 561 8.59 1.69 20.52
CA LEU A 561 9.30 2.72 19.79
C LEU A 561 10.77 2.38 19.93
N ILE A 562 11.46 2.27 18.81
CA ILE A 562 12.87 1.93 18.77
C ILE A 562 13.56 2.96 17.88
N ASP A 563 14.38 3.79 18.49
CA ASP A 563 15.38 4.60 17.80
C ASP A 563 16.73 3.88 17.92
N LEU A 564 17.44 3.69 16.81
CA LEU A 564 18.70 2.97 16.80
C LEU A 564 19.91 3.88 17.01
N ARG A 565 19.89 5.12 16.51
CA ARG A 565 21.06 6.00 16.41
C ARG A 565 20.61 7.44 16.12
N GLY A 566 21.15 8.41 16.85
CA GLY A 566 20.97 9.82 16.53
C GLY A 566 21.31 10.71 17.70
N ASP A 567 21.15 12.02 17.59
CA ASP A 567 21.00 12.88 18.77
C ASP A 567 19.55 13.39 18.77
N ASP A 568 18.68 12.73 19.54
CA ASP A 568 17.23 12.74 19.32
C ASP A 568 16.45 13.53 20.37
N GLY A 569 15.28 14.04 19.98
CA GLY A 569 14.38 14.80 20.83
C GLY A 569 13.04 14.11 21.06
N HIS A 570 12.71 13.80 22.31
CA HIS A 570 11.47 13.10 22.67
C HIS A 570 10.58 13.95 23.57
N ILE A 571 9.46 14.41 23.05
CA ILE A 571 8.47 15.25 23.74
C ILE A 571 7.14 14.52 23.88
N ALA A 572 6.79 14.14 25.12
CA ALA A 572 5.46 13.75 25.52
C ALA A 572 4.82 14.78 26.46
N ARG A 573 3.65 15.32 26.10
CA ARG A 573 2.95 16.29 26.94
C ARG A 573 2.34 15.67 28.19
N VAL A 574 1.84 14.44 28.09
CA VAL A 574 1.33 13.63 29.20
C VAL A 574 2.34 12.55 29.53
N GLN A 575 2.95 12.68 30.70
CA GLN A 575 4.02 11.81 31.18
C GLN A 575 3.53 10.42 31.65
N THR A 576 2.26 10.30 32.04
CA THR A 576 1.77 9.12 32.79
C THR A 576 1.47 7.90 31.93
N ASN A 577 1.38 8.06 30.60
CA ASN A 577 0.98 6.99 29.68
C ASN A 577 1.79 6.98 28.37
N THR A 578 3.04 7.43 28.42
CA THR A 578 3.96 7.53 27.28
C THR A 578 5.36 7.00 27.67
N HIS A 579 6.30 6.96 26.72
CA HIS A 579 7.69 6.51 26.92
C HIS A 579 7.77 5.10 27.53
N GLY A 580 7.10 4.13 26.89
CA GLY A 580 7.09 2.73 27.35
C GLY A 580 6.08 2.46 28.46
N TYR A 581 4.84 2.93 28.32
CA TYR A 581 3.76 2.65 29.27
C TYR A 581 3.11 1.28 29.01
N GLY A 582 2.87 0.46 30.04
CA GLY A 582 2.24 -0.87 29.91
C GLY A 582 1.34 -1.23 31.09
N ASN A 583 0.02 -1.03 30.94
CA ASN A 583 -0.93 -1.15 32.06
C ASN A 583 -1.58 -2.53 32.20
N PRO A 584 -1.92 -2.95 33.43
CA PRO A 584 -2.82 -4.08 33.63
C PRO A 584 -4.25 -3.74 33.22
N ARG A 585 -4.93 -4.64 32.51
CA ARG A 585 -6.36 -4.50 32.17
C ARG A 585 -6.98 -5.88 31.94
N ARG A 586 -8.25 -6.06 32.31
CA ARG A 586 -9.02 -7.30 32.05
C ARG A 586 -8.28 -8.59 32.47
N GLU A 587 -7.53 -8.55 33.58
CA GLU A 587 -6.70 -9.67 34.08
C GLU A 587 -5.47 -10.02 33.22
N PHE A 588 -5.22 -9.27 32.15
CA PHE A 588 -4.01 -9.33 31.32
C PHE A 588 -3.12 -8.10 31.54
N GLY A 589 -1.97 -8.07 30.85
CA GLY A 589 -1.03 -6.97 30.83
C GLY A 589 -0.84 -6.39 29.44
N SER A 590 -0.58 -5.09 29.39
CA SER A 590 -0.07 -4.41 28.19
C SER A 590 1.43 -4.22 28.33
N ILE A 591 2.19 -4.32 27.24
CA ILE A 591 3.64 -4.12 27.24
C ILE A 591 3.95 -2.77 26.59
N GLY A 592 4.76 -1.94 27.24
CA GLY A 592 5.33 -0.74 26.63
C GLY A 592 6.85 -0.83 26.65
N LEU A 593 7.48 -0.70 25.48
CA LEU A 593 8.94 -0.81 25.32
C LEU A 593 9.48 0.36 24.48
N PHE A 594 10.03 1.36 25.16
CA PHE A 594 10.71 2.48 24.52
C PHE A 594 12.21 2.21 24.50
N LEU A 595 12.85 2.26 23.34
CA LEU A 595 14.29 2.07 23.18
C LEU A 595 14.85 3.22 22.37
N ASP A 596 15.85 3.88 22.94
CA ASP A 596 16.76 4.78 22.24
C ASP A 596 18.16 4.21 22.44
N LEU A 597 18.85 3.85 21.34
CA LEU A 597 20.00 2.95 21.41
C LEU A 597 21.34 3.59 21.10
N GLY A 598 21.39 4.90 20.89
CA GLY A 598 22.65 5.59 20.70
C GLY A 598 22.50 7.06 20.42
N GLY A 599 22.90 7.91 21.37
CA GLY A 599 22.85 9.35 21.13
C GLY A 599 23.23 10.18 22.32
N ASN A 600 23.01 11.50 22.19
CA ASN A 600 22.89 12.44 23.29
C ASN A 600 21.51 13.09 23.27
N ASP A 601 20.57 12.49 23.99
CA ASP A 601 19.16 12.69 23.69
C ASP A 601 18.47 13.64 24.67
N ALA A 602 17.42 14.30 24.19
CA ALA A 602 16.68 15.31 24.94
C ALA A 602 15.25 14.86 25.22
N TYR A 603 14.92 14.69 26.49
CA TYR A 603 13.60 14.21 26.91
C TYR A 603 12.76 15.28 27.61
N ARG A 604 11.50 15.38 27.20
CA ARG A 604 10.41 15.98 27.96
C ARG A 604 9.31 14.96 28.14
N GLY A 605 9.26 14.34 29.31
CA GLY A 605 8.31 13.27 29.60
C GLY A 605 8.82 12.41 30.75
N PHE A 606 8.63 11.10 30.65
CA PHE A 606 9.14 10.16 31.65
C PHE A 606 10.58 9.72 31.38
N GLY A 607 10.98 9.71 30.10
CA GLY A 607 12.33 9.36 29.66
C GLY A 607 13.41 10.30 30.14
N LYS A 608 14.64 9.80 30.12
CA LYS A 608 15.84 10.49 30.53
C LYS A 608 17.03 9.96 29.76
N ASP A 609 17.92 10.88 29.44
CA ASP A 609 19.16 10.61 28.74
C ASP A 609 20.05 9.60 29.50
N ASN A 610 20.68 8.67 28.78
CA ASN A 610 21.73 7.78 29.26
C ASN A 610 21.34 6.92 30.48
N THR A 611 20.09 6.45 30.52
CA THR A 611 19.58 5.59 31.61
C THR A 611 18.41 4.73 31.14
N TYR A 612 18.02 3.76 31.96
CA TYR A 612 16.71 3.14 31.84
C TYR A 612 15.73 3.72 32.87
N TRP A 613 14.44 3.51 32.63
CA TRP A 613 13.35 3.88 33.54
C TRP A 613 12.22 2.86 33.47
N VAL A 614 11.46 2.75 34.56
CA VAL A 614 10.24 1.97 34.61
C VAL A 614 9.09 2.95 34.80
N THR A 615 8.14 2.97 33.86
CA THR A 615 6.97 3.85 33.95
C THR A 615 6.13 3.49 35.18
N PRO A 616 5.22 4.36 35.68
CA PRO A 616 4.32 4.03 36.78
C PRO A 616 3.21 3.07 36.32
N SER A 617 3.60 1.99 35.64
CA SER A 617 2.80 0.93 35.07
C SER A 617 3.47 -0.42 35.38
N LYS A 618 2.81 -1.55 35.10
CA LYS A 618 3.31 -2.86 35.55
C LYS A 618 4.34 -3.48 34.60
N TRP A 619 4.16 -3.27 33.29
CA TRP A 619 4.98 -3.89 32.24
C TRP A 619 5.41 -2.83 31.23
N GLY A 620 5.99 -1.75 31.74
CA GLY A 620 6.44 -0.63 30.93
C GLY A 620 7.87 -0.25 31.27
N ILE A 621 8.74 -0.21 30.26
CA ILE A 621 10.15 0.15 30.40
C ILE A 621 10.57 1.06 29.25
N GLY A 622 11.44 2.01 29.56
CA GLY A 622 12.25 2.66 28.57
C GLY A 622 13.73 2.51 28.87
N VAL A 623 14.54 2.42 27.82
CA VAL A 623 16.00 2.33 27.89
C VAL A 623 16.57 3.32 26.90
N ASP A 624 17.52 4.09 27.38
CA ASP A 624 18.38 4.93 26.58
C ASP A 624 19.85 4.56 26.82
N LEU A 625 20.62 4.42 25.74
CA LEU A 625 22.03 4.02 25.73
C LEU A 625 22.90 5.06 25.01
N ASN A 626 24.00 5.45 25.63
CA ASN A 626 25.03 6.22 24.92
C ASN A 626 25.67 5.40 23.78
N SER A 627 25.94 6.06 22.66
CA SER A 627 26.78 5.53 21.58
C SER A 627 28.20 5.13 22.03
N GLU A 628 28.71 5.67 23.15
CA GLU A 628 30.02 5.31 23.72
C GLU A 628 30.08 3.97 24.48
N ALA A 629 28.96 3.27 24.70
CA ALA A 629 28.91 2.03 25.50
C ALA A 629 29.44 0.76 24.78
N LYS A 630 29.98 0.87 23.57
CA LYS A 630 30.69 -0.23 22.87
C LYS A 630 32.20 -0.19 23.17
N LYS A 631 32.61 -0.53 24.39
CA LYS A 631 33.99 -0.94 24.71
C LYS A 631 34.04 -2.17 25.59
#